data_AF-A0A4Y8MHW8-F1
#
_entry.id   AF-A0A4Y8MHW8-F1
#
_cell.length_a   1.000
_cell.length_b   1.000
_cell.length_c   1.000
_cell.angle_alpha   90.00
_cell.angle_beta   90.00
_cell.angle_gamma   90.00
#
_symmetry.space_group_name_H-M   'P 1'
#
loop_
_entity.id
_entity.type
_entity.pdbx_description
1 polymer ?
#
loop_
_entity_poly.entity_id
_entity_poly.type
_entity_poly.pdbx_seq_one_letter_code
_entity_poly.pdbx_strand_id
1 'polypeptide(L)'
;MASSTDPVDERRKQIVVAAAYDTTVRMAFFSSLGAILDFQASWNEMDAAARGWLKFTTRWNRWWLPDVAALTSIERHANAPTDVRFAAGSGRVPPSDTHAFRGYLETIERHYRRDEAISRNLFALDAASGIPDIHSPALAP
;
A
#
# COMPACT_ATOMS: atom_id res chain seq x y z
N MET A 1 17.41 17.13 4.58
CA MET A 1 16.17 17.11 5.38
C MET A 1 15.03 17.42 4.42
N ALA A 2 14.20 16.43 4.07
CA ALA A 2 13.02 16.66 3.24
C ALA A 2 11.94 17.36 4.09
N SER A 3 11.37 18.44 3.56
CA SER A 3 10.41 19.28 4.28
C SER A 3 9.11 18.51 4.52
N SER A 4 8.58 18.59 5.75
CA SER A 4 7.31 17.97 6.19
C SER A 4 6.04 18.53 5.49
N THR A 5 6.20 19.42 4.52
CA THR A 5 5.13 20.14 3.82
C THR A 5 5.14 19.98 2.30
N ASP A 6 6.11 19.27 1.73
CA ASP A 6 6.03 18.95 0.30
C ASP A 6 4.79 18.06 0.07
N PRO A 7 3.92 18.40 -0.89
CA PRO A 7 2.79 17.56 -1.22
C PRO A 7 3.33 16.18 -1.60
N VAL A 8 2.83 15.15 -0.89
CA VAL A 8 3.19 13.76 -1.18
C VAL A 8 2.92 13.53 -2.66
N ASP A 9 3.94 13.12 -3.42
CA ASP A 9 3.75 12.76 -4.83
C ASP A 9 2.70 11.65 -4.91
N GLU A 10 1.47 12.03 -5.28
CA GLU A 10 0.31 11.15 -5.29
C GLU A 10 0.51 9.95 -6.22
N ARG A 11 1.42 10.07 -7.19
CA ARG A 11 1.77 9.01 -8.13
C ARG A 11 2.68 7.95 -7.50
N ARG A 12 3.44 8.30 -6.46
CA ARG A 12 4.42 7.41 -5.80
C ARG A 12 3.93 6.80 -4.49
N LYS A 13 2.70 7.12 -4.06
CA LYS A 13 2.13 6.50 -2.86
C LYS A 13 2.08 4.98 -3.01
N GLN A 14 2.57 4.25 -2.02
CA GLN A 14 2.37 2.80 -1.98
C GLN A 14 0.90 2.47 -1.76
N ILE A 15 0.55 1.25 -2.13
CA ILE A 15 -0.79 0.72 -1.97
C ILE A 15 -0.86 -0.06 -0.66
N VAL A 16 -1.88 0.26 0.14
CA VAL A 16 -2.31 -0.52 1.29
C VAL A 16 -3.69 -1.06 0.99
N VAL A 17 -3.83 -2.39 1.00
CA VAL A 17 -5.14 -3.04 0.91
C VAL A 17 -5.52 -3.49 2.31
N ALA A 18 -6.62 -2.96 2.84
CA ALA A 18 -7.01 -3.22 4.22
C ALA A 18 -8.46 -3.65 4.33
N ALA A 19 -8.72 -4.50 5.32
CA ALA A 19 -10.05 -4.82 5.82
C ALA A 19 -10.05 -4.57 7.34
N ALA A 20 -11.13 -3.98 7.84
CA ALA A 20 -11.23 -3.61 9.23
C ALA A 20 -12.64 -3.84 9.77
N TYR A 21 -12.70 -4.38 10.98
CA TYR A 21 -13.86 -4.39 11.87
C TYR A 21 -13.47 -3.72 13.19
N ASP A 22 -14.45 -3.46 14.06
CA ASP A 22 -14.25 -2.73 15.31
C ASP A 22 -13.37 -3.43 16.34
N THR A 23 -12.97 -4.68 16.07
CA THR A 23 -12.04 -5.43 16.91
C THR A 23 -10.67 -5.62 16.26
N THR A 24 -10.58 -5.60 14.93
CA THR A 24 -9.44 -6.16 14.21
C THR A 24 -9.25 -5.46 12.88
N VAL A 25 -7.98 -5.27 12.51
CA VAL A 25 -7.58 -4.86 11.17
C VAL A 25 -6.64 -5.88 10.57
N ARG A 26 -6.74 -6.04 9.26
CA ARG A 26 -5.75 -6.72 8.43
C ARG A 26 -5.37 -5.81 7.26
N MET A 27 -4.09 -5.75 6.96
CA MET A 27 -3.52 -4.88 5.94
C MET A 27 -2.44 -5.62 5.16
N ALA A 28 -2.46 -5.47 3.84
CA ALA A 28 -1.39 -5.90 2.97
C ALA A 28 -0.77 -4.69 2.26
N PHE A 29 0.56 -4.57 2.32
CA PHE A 29 1.32 -3.53 1.62
C PHE A 29 1.84 -4.08 0.30
N PHE A 30 1.58 -3.38 -0.79
CA PHE A 30 2.08 -3.75 -2.11
C PHE A 30 3.29 -2.91 -2.50
N SER A 31 4.25 -3.57 -3.13
CA SER A 31 5.38 -2.98 -3.83
C SER A 31 5.36 -3.35 -5.32
N SER A 32 6.38 -2.91 -6.04
CA SER A 32 6.70 -3.36 -7.41
C SER A 32 6.84 -4.89 -7.56
N LEU A 33 7.05 -5.63 -6.47
CA LEU A 33 7.21 -7.08 -6.49
C LEU A 33 5.95 -7.84 -6.03
N GLY A 34 4.87 -7.13 -5.70
CA GLY A 34 3.64 -7.70 -5.11
C GLY A 34 3.48 -7.35 -3.63
N ALA A 35 2.61 -8.08 -2.92
CA ALA A 35 2.39 -7.86 -1.48
C ALA A 35 3.65 -8.27 -0.67
N ILE A 36 4.25 -7.30 0.02
CA ILE A 36 5.51 -7.48 0.76
C ILE A 36 5.32 -7.66 2.26
N LEU A 37 4.16 -7.27 2.79
CA LEU A 37 3.85 -7.34 4.20
C LEU A 37 2.35 -7.56 4.38
N ASP A 38 1.99 -8.66 5.05
CA ASP A 38 0.65 -8.91 5.58
C ASP A 38 0.69 -8.72 7.09
N PHE A 39 -0.11 -7.78 7.58
CA PHE A 39 -0.21 -7.41 8.99
C PHE A 39 -1.64 -7.63 9.45
N GLN A 40 -1.83 -8.35 10.55
CA GLN A 40 -3.11 -8.53 11.21
C GLN A 40 -2.95 -8.31 12.71
N ALA A 41 -3.82 -7.50 13.30
CA ALA A 41 -3.83 -7.28 14.74
C ALA A 41 -5.21 -6.89 15.26
N SER A 42 -5.48 -7.22 16.52
CA SER A 42 -6.56 -6.60 17.28
C SER A 42 -6.22 -5.15 17.57
N TRP A 43 -7.21 -4.25 17.52
CA TRP A 43 -7.01 -2.86 17.91
C TRP A 43 -6.54 -2.72 19.35
N ASN A 44 -6.94 -3.61 20.25
CA ASN A 44 -6.57 -3.55 21.66
C ASN A 44 -5.14 -4.03 21.93
N GLU A 45 -4.59 -4.86 21.03
CA GLU A 45 -3.24 -5.43 21.17
C GLU A 45 -2.15 -4.50 20.61
N MET A 46 -2.53 -3.46 19.86
CA MET A 46 -1.58 -2.51 19.29
C MET A 46 -0.99 -1.59 20.36
N ASP A 47 0.33 -1.70 20.53
CA ASP A 47 1.13 -0.81 21.34
C ASP A 47 1.23 0.61 20.73
N ALA A 48 1.87 1.53 21.47
CA ALA A 48 2.01 2.92 21.04
C ALA A 48 2.84 3.06 19.75
N ALA A 49 3.82 2.19 19.52
CA ALA A 49 4.66 2.21 18.33
C ALA A 49 3.88 1.78 17.09
N ALA A 50 3.10 0.69 17.18
CA ALA A 50 2.22 0.20 16.13
C ALA A 50 1.15 1.25 15.76
N ARG A 51 0.56 1.92 16.76
CA ARG A 51 -0.38 3.02 16.51
C ARG A 51 0.30 4.23 15.86
N GLY A 52 1.51 4.57 16.28
CA GLY A 52 2.31 5.64 15.66
C GLY A 52 2.62 5.34 14.20
N TRP A 53 3.00 4.10 13.90
CA TRP A 53 3.20 3.62 12.54
C TRP A 53 1.91 3.66 11.71
N LEU A 54 0.77 3.22 12.25
CA LEU A 54 -0.54 3.33 11.58
C LEU A 54 -0.92 4.77 11.22
N LYS A 55 -0.63 5.73 12.10
CA LYS A 55 -0.82 7.17 11.79
C LYS A 55 0.05 7.64 10.63
N PHE A 56 1.26 7.10 10.51
CA PHE A 56 2.11 7.36 9.35
C PHE A 56 1.51 6.72 8.10
N THR A 57 1.13 5.45 8.14
CA THR A 57 0.65 4.74 6.94
C THR A 57 -0.65 5.31 6.38
N THR A 58 -1.55 5.82 7.23
CA THR A 58 -2.80 6.49 6.82
C THR A 58 -2.57 7.80 6.07
N ARG A 59 -1.47 8.52 6.35
CA ARG A 59 -1.13 9.78 5.69
C ARG A 59 -0.41 9.61 4.35
N TRP A 60 0.48 8.62 4.26
CA TRP A 60 1.46 8.53 3.16
C TRP A 60 1.12 7.51 2.07
N ASN A 61 0.10 6.67 2.28
CA ASN A 61 -0.27 5.62 1.33
C ASN A 61 -1.65 5.83 0.73
N ARG A 62 -1.90 5.13 -0.39
CA ARG A 62 -3.23 4.97 -0.97
C ARG A 62 -3.88 3.72 -0.39
N TRP A 63 -5.04 3.89 0.23
CA TRP A 63 -5.75 2.82 0.91
C TRP A 63 -6.89 2.28 0.06
N TRP A 64 -6.95 0.97 -0.07
CA TRP A 64 -8.05 0.25 -0.69
C TRP A 64 -8.83 -0.51 0.34
N LEU A 65 -10.10 -0.14 0.48
CA LEU A 65 -11.00 -0.66 1.49
C LEU A 65 -12.18 -1.39 0.83
N PRO A 66 -12.71 -2.46 1.46
CA PRO A 66 -13.82 -3.23 0.90
C PRO A 66 -15.11 -2.41 0.90
N ASP A 67 -15.31 -1.55 1.90
CA ASP A 67 -16.51 -0.74 2.09
C ASP A 67 -16.27 0.44 3.03
N VAL A 68 -17.29 1.30 3.16
CA VAL A 68 -17.29 2.45 4.07
C VAL A 68 -17.24 2.01 5.54
N ALA A 69 -17.77 0.84 5.89
CA ALA A 69 -17.75 0.36 7.28
C ALA A 69 -16.33 0.08 7.76
N ALA A 70 -15.47 -0.48 6.88
CA ALA A 70 -14.05 -0.64 7.15
C ALA A 70 -13.35 0.71 7.35
N LEU A 71 -13.68 1.73 6.55
CA LEU A 71 -13.15 3.09 6.73
C LEU A 71 -13.55 3.65 8.10
N THR A 72 -14.84 3.60 8.44
CA THR A 72 -15.34 4.08 9.73
C THR A 72 -14.71 3.35 10.91
N SER A 73 -14.38 2.07 10.76
CA SER A 73 -13.65 1.33 11.80
C SER A 73 -12.21 1.83 11.96
N ILE A 74 -11.49 2.05 10.85
CA ILE A 74 -10.14 2.61 10.87
C ILE A 74 -10.14 4.01 11.49
N GLU A 75 -11.08 4.88 11.12
CA GLU A 75 -11.20 6.25 11.66
C GLU A 75 -11.46 6.30 13.17
N ARG A 76 -12.12 5.28 13.72
CA ARG A 76 -12.37 5.19 15.17
C ARG A 76 -11.12 4.80 15.97
N HIS A 77 -10.25 4.00 15.39
CA HIS A 77 -9.09 3.43 16.08
C HIS A 77 -7.74 4.05 15.67
N ALA A 78 -7.71 4.76 14.55
CA ALA A 78 -6.58 5.42 13.94
C ALA A 78 -7.02 6.76 13.29
N ASN A 79 -6.13 7.40 12.53
CA ASN A 79 -6.50 8.58 11.75
C ASN A 79 -7.18 8.17 10.44
N ALA A 80 -8.08 9.02 9.93
CA ALA A 80 -8.67 8.85 8.61
C ALA A 80 -7.56 8.79 7.54
N PRO A 81 -7.51 7.75 6.68
CA PRO A 81 -6.60 7.75 5.55
C PRO A 81 -6.92 8.91 4.60
N THR A 82 -5.88 9.54 4.04
CA THR A 82 -6.04 10.75 3.22
C THR A 82 -6.34 10.48 1.75
N ASP A 83 -6.07 9.25 1.27
CA ASP A 83 -6.35 8.79 -0.10
C ASP A 83 -6.98 7.39 0.00
N VAL A 84 -8.31 7.34 -0.12
CA VAL A 84 -9.11 6.12 0.00
C VAL A 84 -9.77 5.80 -1.33
N ARG A 85 -9.74 4.52 -1.69
CA ARG A 85 -10.54 3.94 -2.77
C ARG A 85 -11.33 2.77 -2.24
N PHE A 86 -12.51 2.56 -2.81
CA PHE A 86 -13.34 1.40 -2.51
C PHE A 86 -13.31 0.42 -3.67
N ALA A 87 -13.13 -0.85 -3.33
CA ALA A 87 -13.18 -1.91 -4.30
C ALA A 87 -14.64 -2.24 -4.63
N ALA A 88 -15.09 -1.88 -5.83
CA ALA A 88 -16.44 -2.20 -6.25
C ALA A 88 -16.65 -3.73 -6.29
N GLY A 89 -17.69 -4.21 -5.61
CA GLY A 89 -18.12 -5.61 -5.66
C GLY A 89 -17.36 -6.59 -4.76
N SER A 90 -16.43 -6.15 -3.92
CA SER A 90 -15.72 -7.04 -2.97
C SER A 90 -16.58 -7.50 -1.79
N GLY A 91 -17.75 -6.89 -1.58
CA GLY A 91 -18.59 -7.16 -0.41
C GLY A 91 -17.84 -6.92 0.90
N ARG A 92 -18.40 -7.45 2.00
CA ARG A 92 -17.78 -7.37 3.31
C ARG A 92 -16.66 -8.42 3.39
N VAL A 93 -15.42 -7.99 3.61
CA VAL A 93 -14.24 -8.88 3.72
C VAL A 93 -13.85 -9.00 5.19
N PRO A 94 -14.04 -10.17 5.86
CA PRO A 94 -13.62 -10.35 7.23
C PRO A 94 -12.10 -10.32 7.35
N PRO A 95 -11.50 -9.49 8.24
CA PRO A 95 -10.04 -9.41 8.38
C PRO A 95 -9.39 -10.74 8.76
N SER A 96 -10.11 -11.58 9.53
CA SER A 96 -9.63 -12.88 9.99
C SER A 96 -9.81 -14.02 8.99
N ASP A 97 -10.59 -13.81 7.91
CA ASP A 97 -10.80 -14.83 6.87
C ASP A 97 -9.72 -14.72 5.80
N THR A 98 -8.73 -15.60 5.87
CA THR A 98 -7.59 -15.61 4.95
C THR A 98 -7.99 -15.90 3.50
N HIS A 99 -9.02 -16.71 3.24
CA HIS A 99 -9.43 -17.01 1.87
C HIS A 99 -10.17 -15.82 1.25
N ALA A 100 -11.11 -15.23 2.00
CA ALA A 100 -11.81 -14.03 1.55
C ALA A 100 -10.83 -12.87 1.35
N PHE A 101 -9.88 -12.68 2.27
CA PHE A 101 -8.87 -11.63 2.17
C PHE A 101 -7.94 -11.85 0.97
N ARG A 102 -7.53 -13.09 0.67
CA ARG A 102 -6.72 -13.39 -0.52
C ARG A 102 -7.48 -13.08 -1.82
N GLY A 103 -8.73 -13.51 -1.96
CA GLY A 103 -9.53 -13.19 -3.15
C GLY A 103 -9.76 -11.68 -3.32
N TYR A 104 -9.87 -10.96 -2.21
CA TYR A 104 -9.89 -9.50 -2.20
C TYR A 104 -8.58 -8.91 -2.72
N LEU A 105 -7.43 -9.36 -2.22
CA LEU A 105 -6.10 -8.93 -2.70
C LEU A 105 -5.93 -9.16 -4.21
N GLU A 106 -6.33 -10.32 -4.73
CA GLU A 106 -6.24 -10.65 -6.16
C GLU A 106 -7.13 -9.73 -7.02
N THR A 107 -8.33 -9.40 -6.52
CA THR A 107 -9.24 -8.46 -7.19
C THR A 107 -8.61 -7.08 -7.31
N ILE A 108 -7.98 -6.63 -6.23
CA ILE A 108 -7.33 -5.33 -6.15
C ILE A 108 -6.10 -5.30 -7.05
N GLU A 109 -5.25 -6.32 -6.98
CA GLU A 109 -4.07 -6.45 -7.83
C GLU A 109 -4.46 -6.43 -9.32
N ARG A 110 -5.53 -7.13 -9.70
CA ARG A 110 -6.04 -7.11 -11.08
C ARG A 110 -6.49 -5.72 -11.52
N HIS A 111 -7.10 -4.95 -10.62
CA HIS A 111 -7.50 -3.58 -10.91
C HIS A 111 -6.27 -2.70 -11.15
N TYR A 112 -5.27 -2.79 -10.27
CA TYR A 112 -4.05 -1.99 -10.39
C TYR A 112 -3.19 -2.32 -11.60
N ARG A 113 -3.08 -3.60 -11.98
CA ARG A 113 -2.36 -4.00 -13.20
C ARG A 113 -3.00 -3.45 -14.47
N ARG A 114 -4.29 -3.09 -14.44
CA ARG A 114 -5.00 -2.46 -15.58
C ARG A 114 -4.85 -0.95 -15.62
N ASP A 115 -4.59 -0.30 -14.48
CA ASP A 115 -4.34 1.13 -14.42
C ASP A 115 -2.88 1.40 -14.83
N GLU A 116 -2.68 1.79 -16.08
CA GLU A 116 -1.35 1.99 -16.67
C GLU A 116 -0.54 3.08 -15.95
N ALA A 117 -1.20 4.09 -15.38
CA ALA A 117 -0.52 5.15 -14.64
C ALA A 117 -0.03 4.64 -13.29
N ILE A 118 -0.86 3.91 -12.54
CA ILE A 118 -0.44 3.32 -11.26
C ILE A 118 0.59 2.23 -11.49
N SER A 119 0.37 1.38 -12.50
CA SER A 119 1.29 0.30 -12.84
C SER A 119 2.67 0.84 -13.23
N ARG A 120 2.76 1.89 -14.06
CA ARG A 120 4.03 2.49 -14.45
C ARG A 120 4.80 3.13 -13.29
N ASN A 121 4.11 3.71 -12.31
CA ASN A 121 4.76 4.36 -11.17
C ASN A 121 5.19 3.36 -10.09
N LEU A 122 4.42 2.30 -9.87
CA LEU A 122 4.74 1.28 -8.87
C LEU A 122 5.62 0.16 -9.40
N PHE A 123 5.56 -0.14 -10.69
CA PHE A 123 6.29 -1.23 -11.34
C PHE A 123 7.13 -0.70 -12.50
N ALA A 124 7.66 0.52 -12.38
CA ALA A 124 8.55 1.09 -13.38
C ALA A 124 9.57 0.01 -13.80
N LEU A 125 9.56 -0.37 -15.07
CA LEU A 125 10.60 -1.20 -15.65
C LEU A 125 11.92 -0.52 -15.28
N ASP A 126 12.86 -1.29 -14.74
CA ASP A 126 14.26 -0.88 -14.54
C ASP A 126 14.86 -0.47 -15.89
N ALA A 127 14.49 0.71 -16.37
CA ALA A 127 15.12 1.39 -17.48
C ALA A 127 16.19 2.33 -16.90
N ALA A 128 17.03 1.80 -16.00
CA ALA A 128 18.18 2.50 -15.46
C ALA A 128 19.25 1.54 -14.87
N SER A 129 19.40 0.34 -15.42
CA SER A 129 20.70 -0.35 -15.41
C SER A 129 21.41 -0.14 -16.75
N GLY A 130 21.40 1.11 -17.22
CA GLY A 130 22.44 1.61 -18.11
C GLY A 130 23.68 1.87 -17.29
N ILE A 131 24.39 0.81 -16.88
CA ILE A 131 25.78 0.95 -16.47
C ILE A 131 26.51 1.43 -17.72
N PRO A 132 27.13 2.63 -17.72
CA PRO A 132 27.98 3.00 -18.84
C PRO A 132 29.13 1.99 -18.87
N ASP A 133 29.25 1.27 -19.98
CA ASP A 133 30.45 0.51 -20.32
C ASP A 133 31.65 1.44 -20.13
N ILE A 134 32.40 1.22 -19.05
CA ILE A 134 33.68 1.88 -18.85
C ILE A 134 34.61 1.24 -19.87
N HIS A 135 34.72 1.90 -21.02
CA HIS A 135 35.62 1.57 -22.10
C HIS A 135 36.99 1.14 -21.59
N SER A 136 37.44 0.01 -22.14
CA SER A 136 38.78 -0.56 -22.15
C SER A 136 39.95 0.45 -22.18
N PRO A 137 41.12 0.07 -21.64
CA PRO A 137 42.27 0.96 -21.52
C PRO A 137 42.82 1.35 -22.91
N ALA A 138 43.05 2.65 -23.08
CA ALA A 138 43.80 3.19 -24.21
C ALA A 138 45.27 2.78 -24.08
N LEU A 139 45.77 2.01 -25.06
CA LEU A 139 47.19 1.93 -25.37
C LEU A 139 47.62 3.29 -25.93
N ALA A 140 48.59 3.91 -25.26
CA ALA A 140 49.31 5.09 -25.74
C ALA A 140 50.61 4.67 -26.47
N PRO A 141 51.14 5.53 -27.36
CA PRO A 141 51.95 5.14 -28.53
C PRO A 141 53.39 4.72 -28.22
#